data_AF-A0A7K9R5N2-F1
#
_entry.id   AF-A0A7K9R5N2-F1
#
_cell.length_a   1.000
_cell.length_b   1.000
_cell.length_c   1.000
_cell.angle_alpha   90.00
_cell.angle_beta   90.00
_cell.angle_gamma   90.00
#
_symmetry.space_group_name_H-M   'P 1'
#
loop_
_entity.id
_entity.type
_entity.pdbx_description
1 polymer ?
#
loop_
_entity_poly.entity_id
_entity_poly.type
_entity_poly.pdbx_seq_one_letter_code
_entity_poly.pdbx_strand_id
1 'polypeptide(L)'
;MFLPCDGIIPATADCEGRAHFHAGYQRIEGISLGYLQIGGTRMFALAQVLSHLFGDIPRATISRRMATLRIRSRRCRPAELRTLKAIRSVPTRAARGSLISKADLEALRTSCQSLRAPRR
;
A
#
# COMPACT_ATOMS: atom_id res chain seq x y z
N MET A 1 -12.52 16.76 39.23
CA MET A 1 -11.31 15.90 39.11
C MET A 1 -11.81 14.51 38.76
N PHE A 2 -11.65 13.91 37.59
CA PHE A 2 -10.67 14.04 36.50
C PHE A 2 -11.33 13.65 35.16
N LEU A 3 -10.99 14.38 34.10
CA LEU A 3 -10.85 13.91 32.70
C LEU A 3 -9.39 14.20 32.32
N PRO A 4 -8.75 13.54 31.33
CA PRO A 4 -9.32 12.65 30.30
C PRO A 4 -8.60 11.28 30.21
N CYS A 5 -9.33 10.22 29.85
CA CYS A 5 -8.70 9.07 29.20
C CYS A 5 -8.63 9.39 27.70
N ASP A 6 -7.46 9.82 27.25
CA ASP A 6 -7.08 9.85 25.84
C ASP A 6 -7.02 8.40 25.34
N GLY A 7 -8.18 7.89 24.98
CA GLY A 7 -8.39 6.52 24.53
C GLY A 7 -7.93 6.39 23.09
N ILE A 8 -6.66 6.02 22.92
CA ILE A 8 -6.12 5.40 21.70
C ILE A 8 -7.14 4.38 21.19
N ILE A 9 -7.77 4.66 20.04
CA ILE A 9 -8.67 3.71 19.40
C ILE A 9 -7.86 2.45 19.06
N PRO A 10 -8.11 1.28 19.65
CA PRO A 10 -7.59 0.04 19.10
C PRO A 10 -8.50 -0.30 17.92
N ALA A 11 -8.14 0.19 16.73
CA ALA A 11 -8.78 -0.22 15.48
C ALA A 11 -8.30 -1.63 15.11
N THR A 12 -8.61 -2.62 15.93
CA THR A 12 -8.62 -4.04 15.53
C THR A 12 -9.86 -4.66 16.12
N ALA A 13 -11.00 -4.37 15.48
CA ALA A 13 -12.16 -5.24 15.58
C ALA A 13 -11.73 -6.61 15.02
N ASP A 14 -11.44 -7.52 15.93
CA ASP A 14 -11.40 -8.96 15.66
C ASP A 14 -12.80 -9.40 15.21
N CYS A 15 -12.96 -9.59 13.91
CA CYS A 15 -14.10 -10.27 13.31
C CYS A 15 -13.59 -11.31 12.31
N GLU A 16 -13.47 -12.52 12.84
CA GLU A 16 -13.61 -13.84 12.20
C GLU A 16 -13.19 -14.03 10.74
N GLY A 17 -12.12 -14.83 10.59
CA GLY A 17 -11.70 -15.44 9.33
C GLY A 17 -10.18 -15.51 9.27
N ARG A 18 -9.59 -16.46 10.01
CA ARG A 18 -8.16 -16.66 10.31
C ARG A 18 -7.23 -16.49 9.09
N ALA A 19 -6.93 -15.24 8.79
CA ALA A 19 -5.97 -14.80 7.81
C ALA A 19 -4.83 -14.21 8.64
N HIS A 20 -3.70 -14.93 8.72
CA HIS A 20 -2.51 -14.54 9.49
C HIS A 20 -1.78 -13.35 8.85
N PHE A 21 -2.47 -12.23 8.63
CA PHE A 21 -1.91 -11.02 8.07
C PHE A 21 -2.29 -9.84 8.95
N HIS A 22 -1.31 -9.04 9.35
CA HIS A 22 -1.56 -7.80 10.09
C HIS A 22 -1.71 -6.64 9.14
N ALA A 23 -2.63 -5.72 9.43
CA ALA A 23 -2.82 -4.50 8.65
C ALA A 23 -2.39 -3.28 9.46
N GLY A 24 -1.84 -2.28 8.77
CA GLY A 24 -1.41 -1.04 9.41
C GLY A 24 -1.18 0.07 8.40
N TYR A 25 -0.69 1.20 8.90
CA TYR A 25 -0.35 2.36 8.07
C TYR A 25 1.14 2.68 8.18
N GLN A 26 1.76 2.96 7.05
CA GLN A 26 3.16 3.37 6.97
C GLN A 26 3.25 4.66 6.16
N ARG A 27 3.90 5.68 6.72
CA ARG A 27 4.16 6.93 6.02
C ARG A 27 5.29 6.75 5.01
N ILE A 28 5.04 7.06 3.74
CA ILE A 28 6.00 7.06 2.63
C ILE A 28 5.81 8.36 1.83
N GLU A 29 6.86 9.18 1.66
CA GLU A 29 6.79 10.56 1.11
C GLU A 29 5.73 11.44 1.78
N GLY A 30 5.58 11.31 3.10
CA GLY A 30 4.57 12.07 3.84
C GLY A 30 3.14 11.54 3.69
N ILE A 31 2.88 10.56 2.81
CA ILE A 31 1.58 9.95 2.57
C ILE A 31 1.42 8.71 3.45
N SER A 32 0.28 8.59 4.15
CA SER A 32 -0.06 7.39 4.93
C SER A 32 -0.58 6.29 4.01
N LEU A 33 0.24 5.27 3.74
CA LEU A 33 -0.11 4.13 2.91
C LEU A 33 -0.49 2.93 3.77
N GLY A 34 -1.62 2.32 3.45
CA GLY A 34 -2.02 1.07 4.09
C GLY A 34 -1.16 -0.09 3.62
N TYR A 35 -0.73 -0.92 4.56
CA TYR A 35 0.03 -2.13 4.26
C TYR A 35 -0.60 -3.35 4.92
N LEU A 36 -0.30 -4.51 4.33
CA LEU A 36 -0.52 -5.83 4.91
C LEU A 36 0.82 -6.49 5.17
N GLN A 37 1.02 -7.02 6.37
CA GLN A 37 2.18 -7.82 6.72
C GLN A 37 1.84 -9.30 6.53
N ILE A 38 2.49 -9.92 5.55
CA ILE A 38 2.25 -11.32 5.16
C ILE A 38 3.59 -12.05 5.24
N GLY A 39 3.72 -13.01 6.15
CA GLY A 39 4.97 -13.76 6.35
C GLY A 39 6.17 -12.85 6.66
N GLY A 40 5.97 -11.84 7.52
CA GLY A 40 7.02 -10.85 7.87
C GLY A 40 7.24 -9.74 6.84
N THR A 41 6.76 -9.91 5.60
CA THR A 41 6.96 -8.93 4.51
C THR A 41 5.80 -7.93 4.45
N ARG A 42 6.12 -6.63 4.40
CA ARG A 42 5.13 -5.56 4.20
C ARG A 42 4.78 -5.45 2.73
N MET A 43 3.49 -5.56 2.46
CA MET A 43 2.88 -5.56 1.14
C MET A 43 1.93 -4.36 1.05
N PHE A 44 2.09 -3.54 0.02
CA PHE A 44 1.31 -2.34 -0.21
C PHE A 44 0.36 -2.54 -1.38
N ALA A 45 -0.82 -1.91 -1.32
CA ALA A 45 -1.75 -1.92 -2.45
C ALA A 45 -1.16 -1.13 -3.62
N LEU A 46 -0.87 -1.80 -4.72
CA LEU A 46 -0.31 -1.19 -5.92
C LEU A 46 -1.23 -0.08 -6.45
N ALA A 47 -2.55 -0.26 -6.39
CA ALA A 47 -3.51 0.77 -6.80
C ALA A 47 -3.34 2.08 -6.02
N GLN A 48 -3.18 1.99 -4.68
CA GLN A 48 -2.97 3.16 -3.83
C GLN A 48 -1.64 3.82 -4.13
N VAL A 49 -0.57 3.02 -4.23
CA VAL A 49 0.78 3.48 -4.55
C VAL A 49 0.81 4.21 -5.89
N LEU A 50 0.20 3.65 -6.94
CA LEU A 50 0.14 4.27 -8.26
C LEU A 50 -0.62 5.59 -8.24
N SER A 51 -1.74 5.66 -7.52
CA SER A 51 -2.54 6.89 -7.44
C SER A 51 -1.89 7.99 -6.59
N HIS A 52 -1.24 7.63 -5.49
CA HIS A 52 -0.71 8.61 -4.53
C HIS A 52 0.76 8.97 -4.80
N LEU A 53 1.64 7.98 -5.02
CA LEU A 53 3.07 8.23 -5.21
C LEU A 53 3.43 8.52 -6.67
N PHE A 54 2.67 7.96 -7.60
CA PHE A 54 2.94 8.06 -9.03
C PHE A 54 1.80 8.69 -9.82
N GLY A 55 0.96 9.51 -9.17
CA GLY A 55 -0.16 10.19 -9.83
C GLY A 55 0.27 11.04 -11.02
N ASP A 56 1.49 11.60 -10.98
CA ASP A 56 2.06 12.43 -12.03
C ASP A 56 2.71 11.64 -13.19
N ILE A 57 2.93 10.33 -13.01
CA ILE A 57 3.65 9.50 -13.98
C ILE A 57 2.65 8.62 -14.75
N PRO A 58 2.69 8.59 -16.10
CA PRO A 58 1.83 7.73 -16.89
C PRO A 58 1.97 6.25 -16.51
N ARG A 59 0.85 5.54 -16.37
CA ARG A 59 0.82 4.10 -16.04
C ARG A 59 1.70 3.25 -16.96
N ALA A 60 1.76 3.58 -18.25
CA ALA A 60 2.61 2.89 -19.22
C ALA A 60 4.10 2.97 -18.87
N THR A 61 4.57 4.13 -18.38
CA THR A 61 5.95 4.33 -17.93
C THR A 61 6.24 3.50 -16.69
N ILE A 62 5.30 3.49 -15.73
CA ILE A 62 5.44 2.70 -14.51
C ILE A 62 5.48 1.20 -14.82
N SER A 63 4.58 0.70 -15.68
CA SER A 63 4.58 -0.69 -16.13
C SER A 63 5.90 -1.07 -16.80
N ARG A 64 6.47 -0.18 -17.63
CA ARG A 64 7.78 -0.39 -18.25
C ARG A 64 8.90 -0.47 -17.22
N ARG A 65 8.91 0.44 -16.24
CA ARG A 65 9.90 0.43 -15.14
C ARG A 65 9.79 -0.83 -14.28
N MET A 66 8.58 -1.25 -13.93
CA MET A 66 8.36 -2.51 -13.22
C MET A 66 8.90 -3.69 -14.02
N ALA A 67 8.70 -3.71 -15.35
CA ALA A 67 9.28 -4.74 -16.22
C ALA A 67 10.81 -4.70 -16.24
N THR A 68 11.42 -3.51 -16.39
CA THR A 68 12.89 -3.33 -16.36
C THR A 68 13.51 -3.78 -15.05
N LEU A 69 12.89 -3.45 -13.92
CA LEU A 69 13.34 -3.82 -12.57
C LEU A 69 12.94 -5.26 -12.18
N ARG A 70 12.27 -6.00 -13.09
CA ARG A 70 11.71 -7.33 -12.83
C ARG A 70 10.80 -7.40 -11.59
N ILE A 71 10.18 -6.28 -11.25
CA ILE A 71 9.23 -6.18 -10.13
C ILE A 71 7.96 -6.94 -10.50
N ARG A 72 7.59 -7.90 -9.65
CA ARG A 72 6.37 -8.69 -9.82
C ARG A 72 5.32 -8.22 -8.82
N SER A 73 4.18 -7.76 -9.33
CA SER A 73 3.00 -7.54 -8.50
C SER A 73 2.23 -8.83 -8.30
N ARG A 74 1.80 -9.11 -7.08
CA ARG A 74 0.98 -10.29 -6.75
C ARG A 74 -0.47 -9.89 -6.68
N ARG A 75 -1.38 -10.67 -7.27
CA ARG A 75 -2.82 -10.41 -7.13
C ARG A 75 -3.25 -10.53 -5.67
N CYS A 76 -4.06 -9.59 -5.18
CA CYS A 76 -4.62 -9.65 -3.83
C CYS A 76 -5.51 -10.89 -3.70
N ARG A 77 -5.35 -11.63 -2.61
CA ARG A 77 -6.34 -12.63 -2.21
C ARG A 77 -7.62 -11.94 -1.74
N PRO A 78 -8.81 -12.58 -1.83
CA PRO A 78 -10.06 -11.99 -1.34
C PRO A 78 -9.99 -11.54 0.13
N ALA A 79 -9.34 -12.32 1.00
CA ALA A 79 -9.12 -11.96 2.40
C ALA A 79 -8.27 -10.69 2.55
N GLU A 80 -7.13 -10.62 1.86
CA GLU A 80 -6.25 -9.44 1.83
C GLU A 80 -7.00 -8.19 1.34
N LEU A 81 -7.80 -8.35 0.29
CA LEU A 81 -8.59 -7.24 -0.26
C LEU A 81 -9.65 -6.75 0.72
N ARG A 82 -10.30 -7.64 1.48
CA ARG A 82 -11.24 -7.24 2.54
C ARG A 82 -10.54 -6.43 3.63
N THR A 83 -9.38 -6.86 4.08
CA THR A 83 -8.59 -6.13 5.08
C THR A 83 -8.13 -4.77 4.57
N LEU A 84 -7.65 -4.68 3.34
CA LEU A 84 -7.28 -3.39 2.72
C LEU A 84 -8.45 -2.42 2.59
N LYS A 85 -9.67 -2.94 2.34
CA LYS A 85 -10.89 -2.13 2.34
C LYS A 85 -11.24 -1.64 3.74
N ALA A 86 -11.06 -2.47 4.76
CA ALA A 86 -11.31 -2.10 6.16
C ALA A 86 -10.41 -0.93 6.59
N ILE A 87 -9.13 -0.94 6.20
CA ILE A 87 -8.19 0.16 6.46
C ILE A 87 -8.23 1.29 5.41
N ARG A 88 -9.28 1.35 4.57
CA ARG A 88 -9.48 2.38 3.53
C ARG A 88 -8.26 2.60 2.60
N SER A 89 -7.39 1.61 2.46
CA SER A 89 -6.20 1.65 1.61
C SER A 89 -6.57 1.53 0.13
N VAL A 90 -7.66 0.82 -0.15
CA VAL A 90 -8.25 0.72 -1.48
C VAL A 90 -9.71 1.16 -1.45
N PRO A 91 -10.26 1.64 -2.59
CA PRO A 91 -11.68 1.96 -2.68
C PRO A 91 -12.54 0.73 -2.31
N THR A 92 -13.62 0.95 -1.57
CA THR A 92 -14.56 -0.13 -1.19
C THR A 92 -15.13 -0.86 -2.40
N ARG A 93 -15.28 -0.15 -3.52
CA ARG A 93 -15.73 -0.66 -4.84
C ARG A 93 -14.67 -1.47 -5.59
N ALA A 94 -13.42 -1.52 -5.13
CA ALA A 94 -12.36 -2.28 -5.81
C ALA A 94 -12.70 -3.77 -5.80
N ALA A 95 -12.96 -4.35 -6.98
CA ALA A 95 -13.23 -5.77 -7.14
C ALA A 95 -11.94 -6.60 -7.28
N ARG A 96 -10.84 -5.97 -7.69
CA ARG A 96 -9.53 -6.59 -7.90
C ARG A 96 -8.44 -5.62 -7.43
N GLY A 97 -7.33 -6.17 -6.98
CA GLY A 97 -6.15 -5.41 -6.59
C GLY A 97 -4.89 -6.24 -6.77
N SER A 98 -3.75 -5.54 -6.81
CA SER A 98 -2.42 -6.14 -6.76
C SER A 98 -1.65 -5.56 -5.58
N LEU A 99 -0.76 -6.38 -5.01
CA LEU A 99 0.17 -6.02 -3.96
C LEU A 99 1.58 -5.91 -4.53
N ILE A 100 2.34 -4.98 -3.98
CA ILE A 100 3.77 -4.78 -4.22
C ILE A 100 4.50 -4.84 -2.88
N SER A 101 5.67 -5.48 -2.84
CA SER A 101 6.47 -5.52 -1.60
C SER A 101 7.07 -4.15 -1.29
N LYS A 102 7.45 -3.91 -0.04
CA LYS A 102 8.15 -2.68 0.35
C LYS A 102 9.43 -2.48 -0.49
N ALA A 103 10.24 -3.52 -0.65
CA ALA A 103 11.50 -3.47 -1.38
C ALA A 103 11.28 -3.10 -2.85
N ASP A 104 10.28 -3.71 -3.49
CA ASP A 104 9.93 -3.40 -4.88
C ASP A 104 9.40 -1.97 -5.03
N LEU A 105 8.59 -1.50 -4.08
CA LEU A 105 8.09 -0.13 -4.06
C LEU A 105 9.24 0.88 -3.97
N GLU A 106 10.21 0.63 -3.09
CA GLU A 106 11.40 1.48 -2.94
C GLU A 106 12.26 1.45 -4.22
N ALA A 107 12.50 0.27 -4.81
CA ALA A 107 13.22 0.14 -6.07
C ALA A 107 12.52 0.91 -7.22
N LEU A 108 11.20 0.77 -7.32
CA LEU A 108 10.40 1.51 -8.31
C LEU A 108 10.50 3.02 -8.08
N ARG A 109 10.45 3.48 -6.82
CA ARG A 109 10.61 4.88 -6.47
C ARG A 109 11.98 5.42 -6.83
N THR A 110 13.06 4.75 -6.45
CA THR A 110 14.43 5.16 -6.81
C THR A 110 14.59 5.26 -8.33
N SER A 111 14.02 4.31 -9.08
CA SER A 111 14.05 4.36 -10.53
C SER A 111 13.19 5.49 -11.10
N CYS A 112 12.01 5.77 -10.54
CA CYS A 112 11.15 6.87 -10.97
C CYS A 112 11.62 8.25 -10.50
N GLN A 113 12.43 8.36 -9.45
CA GLN A 113 13.06 9.63 -9.06
C GLN A 113 13.96 10.18 -10.17
N SER A 114 14.64 9.30 -10.93
CA SER A 114 15.40 9.71 -12.13
C SER A 114 14.52 10.34 -13.23
N LEU A 115 13.21 10.04 -13.24
CA LEU A 115 12.24 10.61 -14.16
C LEU A 115 11.59 11.89 -13.63
N ARG A 116 11.56 12.07 -12.30
CA ARG A 116 11.02 13.25 -11.62
C ARG A 116 12.02 14.42 -11.57
N ALA A 117 12.99 14.47 -12.50
CA ALA A 117 13.99 15.54 -12.55
C ALA A 117 13.31 16.92 -12.36
N PRO A 118 13.89 17.80 -11.52
CA PRO A 118 13.24 19.01 -11.07
C PRO A 118 12.88 19.86 -12.29
N ARG A 119 11.61 20.27 -12.41
CA ARG A 119 11.32 21.45 -13.21
C ARG A 119 12.07 22.60 -12.54
N ARG A 120 13.19 22.97 -13.17
CA ARG A 120 14.02 24.13 -12.83
C ARG A 120 13.20 25.40 -12.91
#